data_AF-A0A1I7T798-F1
#
_entry.id   AF-A0A1I7T798-F1
#
_cell.length_a   1.000
_cell.length_b   1.000
_cell.length_c   1.000
_cell.angle_alpha   90.00
_cell.angle_beta   90.00
_cell.angle_gamma   90.00
#
_symmetry.space_group_name_H-M   'P 1'
#
loop_
_entity.id
_entity.type
_entity.pdbx_description
1 polymer ?
#
loop_
_entity_poly.entity_id
_entity_poly.type
_entity_poly.pdbx_seq_one_letter_code
_entity_poly.pdbx_strand_id
1 'polypeptide(L)'
;MKKIGMCSLRGWKGVLGRKLFVFATILFAASIVYFYIDFPLRVTNRVLNNGIGEDDFYNYEDTSQKENEKAISFNKSSNDVIVFVHIQKTAGTTFEKFLVRYQQSLPCKCQAHKKRCNCGRNASNETWLFSRYSTGWVCGLHADFTELVVNSCVQRVLDKQAGHKKRRNYFYTTFLRNPTDRFISEFRHVQRGATWISSKHVCNGKPASVNDLPTCFDPRIGWEGVSLEEFISCPYNLAFNRQTRMLSNLSLVGCYEHLKKPSYEQDKIMMESAKENLRNMAFFGIKERMDDSQFYFENTFGMKFSRKMSVWGKSKSNDTVLTDSQLAYIQNVNKLDWELYEYAVQLFDERVSHLRRKRRIRR
;
A
#
# COMPACT_ATOMS: atom_id res chain seq x y z
N MET A 1 37.29 -43.47 75.85
CA MET A 1 36.70 -44.65 75.19
C MET A 1 35.59 -44.19 74.26
N LYS A 2 35.59 -44.70 73.02
CA LYS A 2 34.84 -44.20 71.85
C LYS A 2 33.31 -44.31 72.00
N LYS A 3 32.61 -43.29 71.48
CA LYS A 3 31.15 -43.22 71.29
C LYS A 3 30.71 -43.95 70.01
N ILE A 4 29.56 -44.61 70.13
CA ILE A 4 28.42 -44.74 69.19
C ILE A 4 28.70 -45.34 67.80
N GLY A 5 28.02 -46.46 67.52
CA GLY A 5 27.68 -46.92 66.18
C GLY A 5 26.28 -47.52 66.17
N MET A 6 25.35 -46.89 65.45
CA MET A 6 24.06 -47.47 65.07
C MET A 6 23.89 -47.32 63.55
N CYS A 7 23.58 -48.43 62.89
CA CYS A 7 23.38 -48.55 61.46
C CYS A 7 21.99 -48.05 61.01
N SER A 8 22.00 -47.40 59.86
CA SER A 8 21.03 -47.28 58.75
C SER A 8 19.62 -47.87 58.89
N LEU A 9 18.61 -47.09 58.42
CA LEU A 9 17.72 -47.48 57.31
C LEU A 9 17.00 -46.23 56.75
N ARG A 10 17.32 -45.88 55.51
CA ARG A 10 16.72 -44.81 54.69
C ARG A 10 15.80 -45.47 53.66
N GLY A 11 14.54 -45.07 53.56
CA GLY A 11 13.68 -45.57 52.47
C GLY A 11 12.23 -45.08 52.47
N TRP A 12 11.85 -44.49 51.33
CA TRP A 12 10.48 -44.38 50.79
C TRP A 12 9.43 -43.47 51.45
N LYS A 13 9.48 -42.17 51.14
CA LYS A 13 8.29 -41.36 50.79
C LYS A 13 8.71 -40.27 49.80
N GLY A 14 8.39 -40.38 48.51
CA GLY A 14 8.76 -39.33 47.55
C GLY A 14 8.32 -39.46 46.09
N VAL A 15 7.73 -40.58 45.67
CA VAL A 15 7.40 -40.80 44.24
C VAL A 15 5.90 -40.69 43.95
N LEU A 16 5.02 -40.84 44.95
CA LEU A 16 3.57 -40.83 44.73
C LEU A 16 2.96 -39.42 44.59
N GLY A 17 3.52 -38.42 45.28
CA GLY A 17 2.98 -37.04 45.27
C GLY A 17 3.26 -36.26 43.98
N ARG A 18 4.40 -36.51 43.32
CA ARG A 18 4.78 -35.78 42.08
C ARG A 18 3.94 -36.22 40.88
N LYS A 19 3.56 -37.50 40.78
CA LYS A 19 2.70 -37.97 39.68
C LYS A 19 1.25 -37.49 39.82
N LEU A 20 0.73 -37.39 41.05
CA LEU A 20 -0.61 -36.84 41.30
C LEU A 20 -0.72 -35.36 40.92
N PHE A 21 0.32 -34.57 41.20
CA PHE A 21 0.32 -33.13 40.91
C PHE A 21 0.35 -32.84 39.40
N VAL A 22 1.11 -33.62 38.63
CA VAL A 22 1.19 -33.46 37.17
C VAL A 22 -0.14 -33.84 36.50
N PHE A 23 -0.80 -34.92 36.95
CA PHE A 23 -2.11 -35.29 36.43
C PHE A 23 -3.19 -34.26 36.73
N ALA A 24 -3.19 -33.67 37.93
CA ALA A 24 -4.13 -32.61 38.29
C ALA A 24 -3.93 -31.34 37.44
N THR A 25 -2.68 -30.96 37.13
CA THR A 25 -2.40 -29.80 36.27
C THR A 25 -2.81 -30.01 34.81
N ILE A 26 -2.68 -31.24 34.28
CA ILE A 26 -3.09 -31.56 32.91
C ILE A 26 -4.62 -31.55 32.77
N LEU A 27 -5.34 -32.09 33.76
CA LEU A 27 -6.81 -32.06 33.78
C LEU A 27 -7.35 -30.63 33.92
N PHE A 28 -6.70 -29.79 34.74
CA PHE A 28 -7.07 -28.38 34.87
C PHE A 28 -6.84 -27.60 33.57
N ALA A 29 -5.70 -27.80 32.89
CA ALA A 29 -5.42 -27.18 31.60
C ALA A 29 -6.39 -27.64 30.50
N ALA A 30 -6.73 -28.94 30.46
CA ALA A 30 -7.70 -29.47 29.50
C ALA A 30 -9.11 -28.91 29.71
N SER A 31 -9.52 -28.69 30.97
CA SER A 31 -10.83 -28.09 31.27
C SER A 31 -10.94 -26.62 30.86
N ILE A 32 -9.85 -25.84 31.00
CA ILE A 32 -9.80 -24.45 30.53
C ILE A 32 -9.87 -24.39 29.00
N VAL A 33 -9.17 -25.28 28.30
CA VAL A 33 -9.22 -25.37 26.83
C VAL A 33 -10.62 -25.77 26.35
N TYR A 34 -11.31 -26.68 27.05
CA TYR A 34 -12.69 -27.08 26.71
C TYR A 34 -13.69 -25.93 26.91
N PHE A 35 -13.54 -25.12 27.97
CA PHE A 35 -14.37 -23.93 28.20
C PHE A 35 -14.13 -22.80 27.18
N TYR A 36 -12.96 -22.75 26.53
CA TYR A 36 -12.66 -21.75 25.48
C TYR A 36 -13.04 -22.21 24.07
N ILE A 37 -13.22 -23.50 23.82
CA ILE A 37 -13.57 -24.03 22.50
C ILE A 37 -15.09 -24.09 22.28
N ASP A 38 -15.91 -24.16 23.34
CA ASP A 38 -17.35 -24.37 23.22
C ASP A 38 -18.23 -23.17 23.61
N PHE A 39 -17.70 -21.94 23.52
CA PHE A 39 -18.51 -20.73 23.66
C PHE A 39 -19.12 -20.36 22.30
N PRO A 40 -20.44 -20.57 22.07
CA PRO A 40 -21.07 -20.04 20.86
C PRO A 40 -21.09 -18.52 20.99
N LEU A 41 -20.32 -17.84 20.13
CA LEU A 41 -20.43 -16.39 19.93
C LEU A 41 -21.82 -16.06 19.38
N ARG A 42 -22.78 -15.88 20.29
CA ARG A 42 -24.08 -15.29 20.00
C ARG A 42 -23.86 -13.79 19.80
N VAL A 43 -23.52 -13.42 18.57
CA VAL A 43 -23.42 -12.01 18.14
C VAL A 43 -24.80 -11.37 18.34
N THR A 44 -24.90 -10.56 19.37
CA THR A 44 -26.08 -9.77 19.68
C THR A 44 -26.05 -8.51 18.83
N ASN A 45 -26.79 -8.51 17.72
CA ASN A 45 -27.10 -7.32 16.92
C ASN A 45 -28.02 -6.39 17.72
N ARG A 46 -27.51 -5.61 18.67
CA ARG A 46 -28.20 -4.44 19.22
C ARG A 46 -27.19 -3.35 19.56
N VAL A 47 -27.54 -2.13 19.16
CA VAL A 47 -26.84 -0.85 19.37
C VAL A 47 -25.85 -0.46 18.26
N LEU A 48 -26.42 -0.03 17.12
CA LEU A 48 -26.04 1.21 16.44
C LEU A 48 -27.22 1.73 15.60
N ASN A 49 -28.38 1.85 16.25
CA ASN A 49 -29.43 2.76 15.79
C ASN A 49 -29.31 4.02 16.63
N ASN A 50 -28.63 5.04 16.10
CA ASN A 50 -28.88 6.44 16.39
C ASN A 50 -28.35 7.26 15.21
N GLY A 51 -29.21 8.14 14.72
CA GLY A 51 -29.20 8.64 13.35
C GLY A 51 -27.98 9.44 12.97
N ILE A 52 -27.43 9.08 11.81
CA ILE A 52 -26.59 9.93 10.98
C ILE A 52 -27.37 10.03 9.67
N GLY A 53 -27.65 11.25 9.22
CA GLY A 53 -28.54 11.55 8.10
C GLY A 53 -28.25 10.72 6.85
N GLU A 54 -29.31 10.16 6.28
CA GLU A 54 -29.36 9.55 4.95
C GLU A 54 -29.01 10.61 3.88
N ASP A 55 -27.73 10.89 3.66
CA ASP A 55 -27.27 11.59 2.44
C ASP A 55 -25.77 11.43 2.12
N ASP A 56 -24.96 10.77 2.97
CA ASP A 56 -23.48 10.72 2.80
C ASP A 56 -22.87 9.30 2.62
N PHE A 57 -23.67 8.26 2.42
CA PHE A 57 -23.15 6.94 2.04
C PHE A 57 -23.13 6.78 0.51
N TYR A 58 -22.19 7.48 -0.15
CA TYR A 58 -21.96 7.26 -1.58
C TYR A 58 -21.32 5.89 -1.79
N ASN A 59 -22.10 4.99 -2.39
CA ASN A 59 -21.77 3.63 -2.83
C ASN A 59 -20.29 3.44 -3.22
N TYR A 60 -19.55 2.77 -2.33
CA TYR A 60 -18.31 2.07 -2.66
C TYR A 60 -18.56 0.79 -3.50
N GLU A 61 -19.84 0.46 -3.73
CA GLU A 61 -20.27 -0.60 -4.63
C GLU A 61 -20.67 -0.05 -6.02
N ASP A 62 -19.68 0.28 -6.85
CA ASP A 62 -19.79 0.13 -8.32
C ASP A 62 -18.40 0.15 -8.98
N THR A 63 -17.47 -0.66 -8.48
CA THR A 63 -16.21 -0.96 -9.20
C THR A 63 -15.96 -2.45 -9.38
N SER A 64 -16.92 -3.32 -9.04
CA SER A 64 -16.91 -4.69 -9.55
C SER A 64 -17.30 -4.66 -11.04
N GLN A 65 -16.37 -4.21 -11.88
CA GLN A 65 -16.38 -4.64 -13.27
C GLN A 65 -16.23 -6.16 -13.23
N LYS A 66 -17.37 -6.86 -13.31
CA LYS A 66 -17.44 -8.23 -13.83
C LYS A 66 -16.42 -8.35 -14.96
N GLU A 67 -15.70 -9.46 -15.01
CA GLU A 67 -14.74 -9.87 -16.06
C GLU A 67 -15.37 -9.95 -17.46
N ASN A 68 -16.06 -8.90 -17.89
CA ASN A 68 -16.39 -8.66 -19.28
C ASN A 68 -15.24 -7.82 -19.82
N GLU A 69 -14.52 -8.41 -20.78
CA GLU A 69 -13.40 -7.85 -21.55
C GLU A 69 -13.72 -6.55 -22.32
N LYS A 70 -14.38 -5.56 -21.70
CA LYS A 70 -14.51 -4.25 -22.31
C LYS A 70 -13.15 -3.58 -22.26
N ALA A 71 -12.56 -3.46 -23.45
CA ALA A 71 -11.37 -2.64 -23.65
C ALA A 71 -11.61 -1.25 -23.03
N ILE A 72 -10.71 -0.83 -22.14
CA ILE A 72 -10.73 0.52 -21.58
C ILE A 72 -10.70 1.51 -22.76
N SER A 73 -11.75 2.32 -22.87
CA SER A 73 -11.83 3.40 -23.84
C SER A 73 -11.71 4.71 -23.07
N PHE A 74 -10.53 5.31 -23.11
CA PHE A 74 -10.25 6.58 -22.43
C PHE A 74 -10.34 7.74 -23.41
N ASN A 75 -11.11 8.77 -23.07
CA ASN A 75 -11.31 9.93 -23.91
C ASN A 75 -10.91 11.24 -23.18
N LYS A 76 -9.87 11.92 -23.67
CA LYS A 76 -9.42 13.22 -23.14
C LYS A 76 -10.45 14.35 -23.33
N SER A 77 -11.45 14.17 -24.19
CA SER A 77 -12.52 15.15 -24.41
C SER A 77 -13.79 14.87 -23.59
N SER A 78 -13.88 13.72 -22.91
CA SER A 78 -15.03 13.32 -22.08
C SER A 78 -14.83 13.70 -20.60
N ASN A 79 -15.53 13.00 -19.69
CA ASN A 79 -15.38 13.14 -18.24
C ASN A 79 -14.36 12.15 -17.63
N ASP A 80 -13.51 11.53 -18.46
CA ASP A 80 -12.57 10.48 -18.05
C ASP A 80 -11.30 11.07 -17.42
N VAL A 81 -10.94 10.66 -16.21
CA VAL A 81 -9.80 11.18 -15.46
C VAL A 81 -8.85 10.05 -15.09
N ILE A 82 -7.59 10.16 -15.51
CA ILE A 82 -6.52 9.28 -15.00
C ILE A 82 -6.13 9.79 -13.61
N VAL A 83 -6.10 8.89 -12.63
CA VAL A 83 -5.63 9.19 -11.28
C VAL A 83 -4.38 8.37 -11.01
N PHE A 84 -3.29 9.02 -10.59
CA PHE A 84 -2.04 8.32 -10.28
C PHE A 84 -1.80 8.23 -8.78
N VAL A 85 -1.84 6.99 -8.25
CA VAL A 85 -1.47 6.66 -6.87
C VAL A 85 0.05 6.55 -6.80
N HIS A 86 0.71 7.62 -6.38
CA HIS A 86 2.17 7.69 -6.37
C HIS A 86 2.75 7.08 -5.08
N ILE A 87 3.12 5.81 -5.12
CA ILE A 87 3.86 5.14 -4.04
C ILE A 87 5.33 5.57 -4.04
N GLN A 88 5.89 5.89 -2.87
CA GLN A 88 7.28 6.33 -2.78
C GLN A 88 8.24 5.30 -3.39
N LYS A 89 9.19 5.80 -4.19
CA LYS A 89 10.35 5.06 -4.72
C LYS A 89 10.04 3.99 -5.78
N THR A 90 8.87 4.02 -6.41
CA THR A 90 8.46 3.06 -7.45
C THR A 90 8.59 3.61 -8.89
N ALA A 91 9.42 4.63 -9.12
CA ALA A 91 9.54 5.36 -10.41
C ALA A 91 8.38 6.32 -10.78
N GLY A 92 7.49 6.64 -9.83
CA GLY A 92 6.41 7.62 -10.05
C GLY A 92 6.87 8.98 -10.58
N THR A 93 8.03 9.50 -10.12
CA THR A 93 8.58 10.76 -10.66
C THR A 93 8.89 10.70 -12.16
N THR A 94 9.35 9.55 -12.66
CA THR A 94 9.60 9.35 -14.09
C THR A 94 8.27 9.24 -14.83
N PHE A 95 7.39 8.36 -14.37
CA PHE A 95 6.11 8.12 -15.04
C PHE A 95 5.23 9.38 -15.12
N GLU A 96 5.10 10.14 -14.03
CA GLU A 96 4.31 11.38 -14.05
C GLU A 96 4.90 12.42 -15.02
N LYS A 97 6.23 12.49 -15.17
CA LYS A 97 6.85 13.36 -16.20
C LYS A 97 6.45 12.91 -17.60
N PHE A 98 6.34 11.60 -17.84
CA PHE A 98 5.87 11.08 -19.12
C PHE A 98 4.42 11.47 -19.40
N LEU A 99 3.54 11.35 -18.39
CA LEU A 99 2.15 11.77 -18.51
C LEU A 99 2.00 13.25 -18.87
N VAL A 100 2.81 14.13 -18.26
CA VAL A 100 2.65 15.58 -18.44
C VAL A 100 3.50 16.20 -19.56
N ARG A 101 4.66 15.63 -19.91
CA ARG A 101 5.64 16.26 -20.83
C ARG A 101 5.96 15.47 -22.08
N TYR A 102 5.80 14.14 -22.05
CA TYR A 102 6.17 13.29 -23.17
C TYR A 102 4.97 12.65 -23.85
N GLN A 103 3.74 13.04 -23.50
CA GLN A 103 2.53 12.63 -24.19
C GLN A 103 2.42 13.32 -25.56
N GLN A 104 2.15 12.54 -26.62
CA GLN A 104 1.99 13.07 -27.98
C GLN A 104 0.60 13.70 -28.21
N SER A 105 -0.47 13.09 -27.68
CA SER A 105 -1.85 13.57 -27.89
C SER A 105 -2.32 14.49 -26.76
N LEU A 106 -2.52 15.77 -27.08
CA LEU A 106 -2.95 16.84 -26.18
C LEU A 106 -1.99 17.05 -24.98
N PRO A 107 -0.79 17.62 -25.23
CA PRO A 107 0.21 17.80 -24.18
C PRO A 107 -0.26 18.77 -23.11
N CYS A 108 0.11 18.53 -21.86
CA CYS A 108 -0.14 19.49 -20.79
C CYS A 108 0.69 20.77 -21.02
N LYS A 109 0.14 21.92 -20.64
CA LYS A 109 0.84 23.20 -20.68
C LYS A 109 1.77 23.31 -19.47
N CYS A 110 3.06 23.03 -19.66
CA CYS A 110 4.09 23.11 -18.63
C CYS A 110 4.91 24.40 -18.79
N GLN A 111 4.96 25.24 -17.76
CA GLN A 111 5.83 26.42 -17.75
C GLN A 111 7.22 26.06 -17.21
N ALA A 112 8.26 26.70 -17.74
CA ALA A 112 9.61 26.60 -17.19
C ALA A 112 9.59 27.01 -15.70
N HIS A 113 10.42 26.36 -14.88
CA HIS A 113 10.54 26.57 -13.43
C HIS A 113 9.31 26.19 -12.56
N LYS A 114 8.13 25.94 -13.15
CA LYS A 114 6.99 25.39 -12.40
C LYS A 114 7.03 23.87 -12.35
N LYS A 115 6.85 23.31 -11.15
CA LYS A 115 6.74 21.85 -10.95
C LYS A 115 5.44 21.28 -11.50
N ARG A 116 4.35 22.05 -11.49
CA ARG A 116 3.01 21.66 -11.97
C ARG A 116 2.77 22.12 -13.40
N CYS A 117 2.10 21.27 -14.17
CA CYS A 117 1.63 21.53 -15.52
C CYS A 117 0.10 21.61 -15.53
N ASN A 118 -0.45 22.43 -16.42
CA ASN A 118 -1.89 22.47 -16.64
C ASN A 118 -2.27 21.38 -17.65
N CYS A 119 -2.94 20.34 -17.17
CA CYS A 119 -3.50 19.24 -17.96
C CYS A 119 -5.01 19.40 -18.13
N GLY A 120 -5.45 20.61 -18.50
CA GLY A 120 -6.84 20.94 -18.78
C GLY A 120 -7.32 20.36 -20.10
N ARG A 121 -8.64 20.21 -20.25
CA ARG A 121 -9.28 19.88 -21.53
C ARG A 121 -9.39 21.15 -22.39
N ASN A 122 -9.62 20.97 -23.69
CA ASN A 122 -9.82 22.12 -24.58
C ASN A 122 -11.20 22.77 -24.37
N ALA A 123 -12.23 21.94 -24.15
CA ALA A 123 -13.61 22.41 -23.98
C ALA A 123 -13.92 22.93 -22.57
N SER A 124 -13.15 22.49 -21.57
CA SER A 124 -13.29 22.92 -20.18
C SER A 124 -11.91 23.03 -19.53
N ASN A 125 -11.68 24.04 -18.69
CA ASN A 125 -10.46 24.12 -17.87
C ASN A 125 -10.40 23.01 -16.79
N GLU A 126 -11.25 21.99 -16.86
CA GLU A 126 -11.19 20.80 -16.02
C GLU A 126 -10.02 19.91 -16.42
N THR A 127 -9.43 19.21 -15.46
CA THR A 127 -8.29 18.33 -15.76
C THR A 127 -8.72 16.93 -16.17
N TRP A 128 -7.96 16.31 -17.08
CA TRP A 128 -8.04 14.89 -17.41
C TRP A 128 -7.05 14.02 -16.64
N LEU A 129 -6.17 14.64 -15.83
CA LEU A 129 -5.12 13.96 -15.08
C LEU A 129 -5.07 14.47 -13.64
N PHE A 130 -5.23 13.56 -12.69
CA PHE A 130 -5.04 13.81 -11.27
C PHE A 130 -3.72 13.17 -10.81
N SER A 131 -2.69 13.98 -10.65
CA SER A 131 -1.33 13.55 -10.29
C SER A 131 -0.54 14.69 -9.64
N ARG A 132 0.63 14.39 -9.07
CA ARG A 132 1.53 15.39 -8.46
C ARG A 132 1.89 16.50 -9.44
N TYR A 133 2.15 16.15 -10.71
CA TYR A 133 2.57 17.14 -11.72
C TYR A 133 1.42 17.81 -12.46
N SER A 134 0.15 17.48 -12.16
CA SER A 134 -1.01 18.21 -12.65
C SER A 134 -1.71 18.99 -11.51
N THR A 135 -2.46 18.28 -10.68
CA THR A 135 -3.25 18.83 -9.56
C THR A 135 -2.39 19.10 -8.33
N GLY A 136 -1.24 18.45 -8.20
CA GLY A 136 -0.42 18.52 -6.99
C GLY A 136 -0.96 17.60 -5.89
N TRP A 137 -0.46 17.79 -4.67
CA TRP A 137 -0.82 16.98 -3.50
C TRP A 137 -2.09 17.48 -2.80
N VAL A 138 -3.14 17.77 -3.58
CA VAL A 138 -4.40 18.34 -3.06
C VAL A 138 -5.16 17.39 -2.14
N CYS A 139 -4.93 16.07 -2.26
CA CYS A 139 -5.46 15.05 -1.35
C CYS A 139 -4.50 14.63 -0.23
N GLY A 140 -3.33 15.26 -0.12
CA GLY A 140 -2.26 14.83 0.79
C GLY A 140 -0.98 14.45 0.04
N LEU A 141 0.17 14.66 0.67
CA LEU A 141 1.46 14.26 0.13
C LEU A 141 1.52 12.74 0.04
N HIS A 142 1.74 12.20 -1.17
CA HIS A 142 1.72 10.76 -1.43
C HIS A 142 0.44 10.08 -0.92
N ALA A 143 -0.72 10.72 -1.16
CA ALA A 143 -2.01 10.18 -0.78
C ALA A 143 -2.20 8.74 -1.29
N ASP A 144 -2.55 7.84 -0.38
CA ASP A 144 -2.73 6.41 -0.67
C ASP A 144 -4.11 6.10 -1.27
N PHE A 145 -4.39 4.82 -1.54
CA PHE A 145 -5.68 4.38 -2.06
C PHE A 145 -6.85 4.76 -1.14
N THR A 146 -6.66 4.68 0.18
CA THR A 146 -7.69 5.05 1.15
C THR A 146 -7.99 6.55 1.09
N GLU A 147 -6.95 7.38 1.03
CA GLU A 147 -7.09 8.84 0.94
C GLU A 147 -7.71 9.28 -0.38
N LEU A 148 -7.29 8.70 -1.50
CA LEU A 148 -7.74 9.09 -2.84
C LEU A 148 -9.15 8.56 -3.16
N VAL A 149 -9.40 7.29 -2.86
CA VAL A 149 -10.58 6.54 -3.32
C VAL A 149 -11.62 6.40 -2.22
N VAL A 150 -11.26 5.76 -1.10
CA VAL A 150 -12.20 5.40 -0.02
C VAL A 150 -12.79 6.65 0.64
N ASN A 151 -11.97 7.67 0.89
CA ASN A 151 -12.43 8.96 1.42
C ASN A 151 -12.97 9.94 0.34
N SER A 152 -13.13 9.44 -0.89
CA SER A 152 -13.63 10.16 -2.07
C SER A 152 -12.96 11.51 -2.33
N CYS A 153 -11.67 11.65 -1.97
CA CYS A 153 -11.00 12.94 -2.05
C CYS A 153 -10.89 13.46 -3.48
N VAL A 154 -10.56 12.57 -4.44
CA VAL A 154 -10.43 12.95 -5.86
C VAL A 154 -11.73 13.55 -6.39
N GLN A 155 -12.86 12.89 -6.12
CA GLN A 155 -14.18 13.36 -6.54
C GLN A 155 -14.50 14.72 -5.92
N ARG A 156 -14.38 14.85 -4.60
CA ARG A 156 -14.66 16.09 -3.87
C ARG A 156 -13.84 17.27 -4.39
N VAL A 157 -12.55 17.05 -4.67
CA VAL A 157 -11.65 18.09 -5.19
C VAL A 157 -12.07 18.51 -6.61
N LEU A 158 -12.37 17.56 -7.49
CA LEU A 158 -12.73 17.85 -8.87
C LEU A 158 -14.12 18.46 -9.00
N ASP A 159 -15.09 18.05 -8.18
CA ASP A 159 -16.41 18.68 -8.10
C ASP A 159 -16.29 20.13 -7.63
N LYS A 160 -15.49 20.39 -6.59
CA LYS A 160 -15.22 21.75 -6.12
C LYS A 160 -14.57 22.61 -7.20
N GLN A 161 -13.64 22.06 -7.98
CA GLN A 161 -13.02 22.78 -9.10
C GLN A 161 -14.02 23.07 -10.24
N ALA A 162 -14.97 22.16 -10.50
CA ALA A 162 -16.00 22.34 -11.51
C ALA A 162 -17.17 23.23 -11.05
N GLY A 163 -17.29 23.49 -9.75
CA GLY A 163 -18.39 24.25 -9.15
C GLY A 163 -19.70 23.47 -9.02
N HIS A 164 -19.73 22.19 -9.39
CA HIS A 164 -20.92 21.32 -9.31
C HIS A 164 -20.51 19.85 -9.25
N LYS A 165 -21.40 19.00 -8.71
CA LYS A 165 -21.24 17.54 -8.74
C LYS A 165 -21.33 17.04 -10.17
N LYS A 166 -20.32 16.28 -10.61
CA LYS A 166 -20.27 15.77 -11.99
C LYS A 166 -19.85 14.31 -12.03
N ARG A 167 -20.59 13.48 -12.77
CA ARG A 167 -20.23 12.08 -13.00
C ARG A 167 -18.98 12.00 -13.87
N ARG A 168 -17.89 11.46 -13.30
CA ARG A 168 -16.60 11.25 -13.95
C ARG A 168 -16.23 9.76 -13.88
N ASN A 169 -15.49 9.30 -14.88
CA ASN A 169 -14.92 7.95 -14.86
C ASN A 169 -13.47 8.07 -14.39
N TYR A 170 -13.13 7.44 -13.27
CA TYR A 170 -11.78 7.48 -12.72
C TYR A 170 -11.00 6.23 -13.12
N PHE A 171 -9.87 6.44 -13.77
CA PHE A 171 -8.93 5.39 -14.16
C PHE A 171 -7.74 5.42 -13.23
N TYR A 172 -7.82 4.67 -12.14
CA TYR A 172 -6.74 4.59 -11.16
C TYR A 172 -5.55 3.84 -11.74
N THR A 173 -4.37 4.38 -11.47
CA THR A 173 -3.09 3.87 -11.96
C THR A 173 -2.02 3.95 -10.89
N THR A 174 -1.05 3.04 -10.93
CA THR A 174 0.09 3.05 -10.00
C THR A 174 1.36 2.50 -10.65
N PHE A 175 2.46 2.54 -9.91
CA PHE A 175 3.69 1.81 -10.25
C PHE A 175 4.17 1.05 -9.02
N LEU A 176 4.61 -0.18 -9.25
CA LEU A 176 5.23 -1.06 -8.27
C LEU A 176 6.70 -1.30 -8.60
N ARG A 177 7.42 -1.80 -7.61
CA ARG A 177 8.84 -2.07 -7.67
C ARG A 177 9.19 -3.25 -6.79
N ASN A 178 10.27 -3.95 -7.12
CA ASN A 178 10.83 -4.98 -6.24
C ASN A 178 10.93 -4.44 -4.79
N PRO A 179 10.36 -5.15 -3.79
CA PRO A 179 10.22 -4.61 -2.43
C PRO A 179 11.54 -4.25 -1.75
N THR A 180 12.55 -5.11 -1.89
CA THR A 180 13.89 -4.86 -1.32
C THR A 180 14.52 -3.63 -1.96
N ASP A 181 14.52 -3.55 -3.29
CA ASP A 181 15.07 -2.39 -4.00
C ASP A 181 14.33 -1.08 -3.69
N ARG A 182 13.00 -1.17 -3.53
CA ARG A 182 12.14 -0.06 -3.14
C ARG A 182 12.48 0.41 -1.72
N PHE A 183 12.64 -0.51 -0.78
CA PHE A 183 13.01 -0.25 0.60
C PHE A 183 14.39 0.41 0.70
N ILE A 184 15.41 -0.14 0.04
CA ILE A 184 16.76 0.44 -0.01
C ILE A 184 16.75 1.82 -0.68
N SER A 185 15.96 2.00 -1.74
CA SER A 185 15.80 3.30 -2.39
C SER A 185 15.16 4.33 -1.46
N GLU A 186 14.26 3.90 -0.57
CA GLU A 186 13.65 4.75 0.45
C GLU A 186 14.65 5.11 1.54
N PHE A 187 15.32 4.12 2.13
CA PHE A 187 16.41 4.33 3.08
C PHE A 187 17.40 5.38 2.59
N ARG A 188 17.95 5.20 1.37
CA ARG A 188 18.90 6.16 0.79
C ARG A 188 18.31 7.54 0.55
N HIS A 189 16.99 7.67 0.41
CA HIS A 189 16.35 8.98 0.26
C HIS A 189 16.18 9.65 1.62
N VAL A 190 15.80 8.88 2.64
CA VAL A 190 15.65 9.32 4.02
C VAL A 190 17.00 9.74 4.60
N GLN A 191 18.05 8.96 4.35
CA GLN A 191 19.43 9.29 4.70
C GLN A 191 19.90 10.64 4.13
N ARG A 192 19.29 11.13 3.04
CA ARG A 192 19.55 12.47 2.47
C ARG A 192 18.48 13.51 2.84
N GLY A 193 17.73 13.29 3.91
CA GLY A 193 16.77 14.24 4.48
C GLY A 193 15.31 14.10 4.04
N ALA A 194 14.93 13.05 3.28
CA ALA A 194 13.52 12.85 2.96
C ALA A 194 12.73 12.35 4.18
N THR A 195 11.63 13.01 4.53
CA THR A 195 10.77 12.59 5.65
C THR A 195 9.34 12.27 5.24
N TRP A 196 8.82 13.00 4.24
CA TRP A 196 7.39 13.02 3.88
C TRP A 196 6.46 13.33 5.07
N ILE A 197 6.95 14.03 6.08
CA ILE A 197 6.22 14.27 7.33
C ILE A 197 4.90 15.03 7.18
N SER A 198 4.69 15.73 6.06
CA SER A 198 3.43 16.41 5.75
C SER A 198 2.37 15.50 5.11
N SER A 199 2.62 14.18 5.01
CA SER A 199 1.59 13.20 4.65
C SER A 199 0.51 13.16 5.73
N LYS A 200 -0.76 13.17 5.32
CA LYS A 200 -1.89 13.31 6.25
C LYS A 200 -2.37 11.98 6.82
N HIS A 201 -2.20 10.89 6.06
CA HIS A 201 -2.60 9.56 6.49
C HIS A 201 -4.09 9.53 6.88
N VAL A 202 -4.95 10.17 6.06
CA VAL A 202 -6.37 10.28 6.36
C VAL A 202 -7.07 8.94 6.17
N CYS A 203 -7.74 8.46 7.20
CA CYS A 203 -8.58 7.26 7.16
C CYS A 203 -9.82 7.49 8.03
N ASN A 204 -10.99 7.00 7.57
CA ASN A 204 -12.29 7.28 8.21
C ASN A 204 -12.52 8.79 8.46
N GLY A 205 -12.17 9.61 7.46
CA GLY A 205 -12.33 11.07 7.49
C GLY A 205 -11.39 11.84 8.42
N LYS A 206 -10.47 11.18 9.14
CA LYS A 206 -9.56 11.82 10.10
C LYS A 206 -8.08 11.53 9.78
N PRO A 207 -7.17 12.50 9.93
CA PRO A 207 -5.73 12.24 9.88
C PRO A 207 -5.30 11.24 10.98
N ALA A 208 -4.29 10.43 10.73
CA ALA A 208 -3.71 9.56 11.75
C ALA A 208 -3.19 10.40 12.94
N SER A 209 -3.47 9.95 14.16
CA SER A 209 -2.93 10.60 15.35
C SER A 209 -1.45 10.25 15.55
N VAL A 210 -0.71 11.09 16.27
CA VAL A 210 0.69 10.79 16.65
C VAL A 210 0.78 9.52 17.48
N ASN A 211 -0.27 9.21 18.25
CA ASN A 211 -0.34 7.96 19.00
C ASN A 211 -0.43 6.77 18.04
N ASP A 212 -1.29 6.84 17.02
CA ASP A 212 -1.51 5.77 16.04
C ASP A 212 -0.34 5.56 15.10
N LEU A 213 0.37 6.65 14.80
CA LEU A 213 1.52 6.63 13.91
C LEU A 213 2.69 7.46 14.46
N PRO A 214 3.46 6.90 15.42
CA PRO A 214 4.65 7.55 15.95
C PRO A 214 5.72 7.73 14.87
N THR A 215 6.52 8.79 14.97
CA THR A 215 7.65 9.02 14.06
C THR A 215 8.92 8.30 14.54
N CYS A 216 9.74 7.84 13.60
CA CYS A 216 11.05 7.22 13.89
C CYS A 216 12.17 8.23 14.19
N PHE A 217 11.85 9.52 14.11
CA PHE A 217 12.81 10.61 14.20
C PHE A 217 12.12 11.84 14.80
N ASP A 218 12.91 12.83 15.26
CA ASP A 218 12.38 14.12 15.73
C ASP A 218 11.85 14.93 14.52
N PRO A 219 10.55 15.23 14.44
CA PRO A 219 9.94 16.02 13.38
C PRO A 219 10.64 17.36 13.05
N ARG A 220 11.31 17.95 14.03
CA ARG A 220 11.99 19.26 13.92
C ARG A 220 13.35 19.15 13.25
N ILE A 221 13.98 17.98 13.35
CA ILE A 221 15.35 17.73 12.86
C ILE A 221 15.30 16.92 11.55
N GLY A 222 14.36 15.97 11.44
CA GLY A 222 14.33 15.01 10.35
C GLY A 222 15.16 13.77 10.66
N TRP A 223 15.43 12.97 9.62
CA TRP A 223 16.15 11.69 9.72
C TRP A 223 17.35 11.64 8.76
N GLU A 224 17.95 12.80 8.49
CA GLU A 224 19.14 12.91 7.67
C GLU A 224 20.32 12.21 8.34
N GLY A 225 21.17 11.53 7.55
CA GLY A 225 22.33 10.82 8.05
C GLY A 225 22.03 9.46 8.71
N VAL A 226 20.77 9.04 8.81
CA VAL A 226 20.40 7.75 9.42
C VAL A 226 21.20 6.57 8.84
N SER A 227 21.67 5.69 9.71
CA SER A 227 22.29 4.41 9.34
C SER A 227 21.24 3.39 8.87
N LEU A 228 21.68 2.31 8.20
CA LEU A 228 20.72 1.27 7.82
C LEU A 228 20.16 0.57 9.06
N GLU A 229 21.00 0.36 10.07
CA GLU A 229 20.68 -0.26 11.35
C GLU A 229 19.59 0.51 12.08
N GLU A 230 19.74 1.83 12.21
CA GLU A 230 18.71 2.68 12.81
C GLU A 230 17.42 2.66 11.99
N PHE A 231 17.52 2.71 10.66
CA PHE A 231 16.36 2.71 9.76
C PHE A 231 15.52 1.42 9.90
N ILE A 232 16.17 0.26 10.00
CA ILE A 232 15.47 -1.02 10.19
C ILE A 232 15.03 -1.26 11.64
N SER A 233 15.69 -0.63 12.62
CA SER A 233 15.38 -0.82 14.05
C SER A 233 14.09 -0.15 14.49
N CYS A 234 13.62 0.89 13.79
CA CYS A 234 12.38 1.58 14.16
C CYS A 234 11.15 0.74 13.82
N PRO A 235 10.33 0.31 14.80
CA PRO A 235 9.15 -0.53 14.54
C PRO A 235 8.03 0.23 13.80
N TYR A 236 8.03 1.57 13.87
CA TYR A 236 7.04 2.44 13.23
C TYR A 236 7.45 2.90 11.82
N ASN A 237 8.49 2.31 11.23
CA ASN A 237 8.99 2.75 9.93
C ASN A 237 7.98 2.44 8.82
N LEU A 238 7.37 3.48 8.28
CA LEU A 238 6.41 3.41 7.17
C LEU A 238 6.99 2.84 5.87
N ALA A 239 8.31 2.63 5.77
CA ALA A 239 8.92 1.89 4.68
C ALA A 239 8.53 0.40 4.67
N PHE A 240 8.17 -0.19 5.81
CA PHE A 240 7.70 -1.57 5.88
C PHE A 240 6.35 -1.73 5.18
N ASN A 241 6.26 -2.74 4.31
CA ASN A 241 5.04 -3.11 3.57
C ASN A 241 4.32 -1.91 2.93
N ARG A 242 5.10 -0.93 2.43
CA ARG A 242 4.58 0.35 1.95
C ARG A 242 3.65 0.15 0.76
N GLN A 243 4.00 -0.72 -0.19
CA GLN A 243 3.20 -0.89 -1.41
C GLN A 243 1.84 -1.49 -1.07
N THR A 244 1.83 -2.51 -0.21
CA THR A 244 0.62 -3.15 0.30
C THR A 244 -0.24 -2.14 1.03
N ARG A 245 0.31 -1.50 2.09
CA ARG A 245 -0.43 -0.51 2.88
C ARG A 245 -1.02 0.62 2.03
N MET A 246 -0.26 1.14 1.06
CA MET A 246 -0.72 2.26 0.23
C MET A 246 -1.72 1.87 -0.87
N LEU A 247 -1.88 0.58 -1.15
CA LEU A 247 -2.85 0.07 -2.12
C LEU A 247 -4.11 -0.52 -1.46
N SER A 248 -4.07 -0.84 -0.18
CA SER A 248 -5.21 -1.37 0.55
C SER A 248 -6.22 -0.29 0.94
N ASN A 249 -7.45 -0.73 1.19
CA ASN A 249 -8.40 0.01 1.98
C ASN A 249 -8.09 -0.20 3.48
N LEU A 250 -7.47 0.80 4.11
CA LEU A 250 -7.05 0.71 5.51
C LEU A 250 -8.23 0.75 6.49
N SER A 251 -9.42 1.19 6.08
CA SER A 251 -10.59 1.15 6.98
C SER A 251 -10.97 -0.27 7.37
N LEU A 252 -10.64 -1.27 6.54
CA LEU A 252 -10.91 -2.68 6.78
C LEU A 252 -10.07 -3.29 7.92
N VAL A 253 -8.98 -2.63 8.30
CA VAL A 253 -8.04 -3.11 9.33
C VAL A 253 -7.96 -2.21 10.55
N GLY A 254 -8.85 -1.22 10.68
CA GLY A 254 -8.80 -0.25 11.77
C GLY A 254 -7.83 0.91 11.50
N CYS A 255 -7.77 1.38 10.25
CA CYS A 255 -6.97 2.53 9.83
C CYS A 255 -5.49 2.39 10.17
N TYR A 256 -4.86 3.33 10.87
CA TYR A 256 -3.43 3.29 11.18
C TYR A 256 -3.13 2.61 12.53
N GLU A 257 -4.16 2.31 13.34
CA GLU A 257 -4.01 1.66 14.64
C GLU A 257 -3.42 0.24 14.51
N HIS A 258 -3.69 -0.47 13.40
CA HIS A 258 -3.14 -1.79 13.14
C HIS A 258 -1.61 -1.82 13.12
N LEU A 259 -0.95 -0.70 12.80
CA LEU A 259 0.52 -0.64 12.75
C LEU A 259 1.16 -0.74 14.14
N LYS A 260 0.43 -0.42 15.21
CA LYS A 260 0.92 -0.57 16.59
C LYS A 260 1.09 -2.03 16.99
N LYS A 261 0.14 -2.86 16.57
CA LYS A 261 0.09 -4.28 16.90
C LYS A 261 -0.50 -5.04 15.71
N PRO A 262 0.30 -5.28 14.65
CA PRO A 262 -0.15 -6.02 13.49
C PRO A 262 -0.59 -7.43 13.91
N SER A 263 -1.73 -7.87 13.41
CA SER A 263 -2.20 -9.26 13.56
C SER A 263 -2.17 -9.96 12.21
N TYR A 264 -2.02 -11.29 12.24
CA TYR A 264 -2.04 -12.09 11.02
C TYR A 264 -3.34 -11.91 10.21
N GLU A 265 -4.48 -11.80 10.88
CA GLU A 265 -5.77 -11.58 10.23
C GLU A 265 -5.84 -10.20 9.55
N GLN A 266 -5.34 -9.14 10.20
CA GLN A 266 -5.26 -7.81 9.57
C GLN A 266 -4.28 -7.79 8.38
N ASP A 267 -3.13 -8.46 8.50
CA ASP A 267 -2.18 -8.62 7.39
C ASP A 267 -2.86 -9.27 6.17
N LYS A 268 -3.65 -10.32 6.39
CA LYS A 268 -4.39 -11.03 5.34
C LYS A 268 -5.48 -10.15 4.71
N ILE A 269 -6.28 -9.45 5.50
CA ILE A 269 -7.30 -8.52 5.00
C ILE A 269 -6.66 -7.40 4.17
N MET A 270 -5.56 -6.82 4.67
CA MET A 270 -4.83 -5.77 3.97
C MET A 270 -4.26 -6.29 2.65
N MET A 271 -3.69 -7.50 2.64
CA MET A 271 -3.15 -8.16 1.45
C MET A 271 -4.22 -8.37 0.37
N GLU A 272 -5.35 -9.00 0.74
CA GLU A 272 -6.43 -9.26 -0.21
C GLU A 272 -7.05 -7.96 -0.74
N SER A 273 -7.19 -6.94 0.11
CA SER A 273 -7.59 -5.61 -0.34
C SER A 273 -6.61 -4.99 -1.33
N ALA A 274 -5.29 -5.11 -1.12
CA ALA A 274 -4.30 -4.59 -2.05
C ALA A 274 -4.34 -5.31 -3.41
N LYS A 275 -4.45 -6.65 -3.41
CA LYS A 275 -4.56 -7.46 -4.64
C LYS A 275 -5.80 -7.08 -5.43
N GLU A 276 -6.95 -6.99 -4.76
CA GLU A 276 -8.22 -6.61 -5.39
C GLU A 276 -8.17 -5.19 -5.98
N ASN A 277 -7.67 -4.22 -5.20
CA ASN A 277 -7.56 -2.85 -5.67
C ASN A 277 -6.61 -2.76 -6.87
N LEU A 278 -5.45 -3.43 -6.83
CA LEU A 278 -4.50 -3.47 -7.95
C LEU A 278 -5.11 -4.14 -9.20
N ARG A 279 -5.87 -5.23 -9.02
CA ARG A 279 -6.60 -5.90 -10.09
C ARG A 279 -7.62 -4.97 -10.73
N ASN A 280 -8.32 -4.15 -9.96
CA ASN A 280 -9.32 -3.22 -10.48
C ASN A 280 -8.74 -1.91 -11.02
N MET A 281 -7.44 -1.66 -10.85
CA MET A 281 -6.78 -0.52 -11.50
C MET A 281 -6.73 -0.70 -13.02
N ALA A 282 -6.99 0.40 -13.72
CA ALA A 282 -6.93 0.48 -15.17
C ALA A 282 -5.54 0.13 -15.71
N PHE A 283 -4.49 0.50 -14.97
CA PHE A 283 -3.11 0.21 -15.32
C PHE A 283 -2.22 0.21 -14.08
N PHE A 284 -1.22 -0.65 -14.07
CA PHE A 284 -0.07 -0.48 -13.18
C PHE A 284 1.22 -0.85 -13.92
N GLY A 285 2.32 -0.17 -13.57
CA GLY A 285 3.65 -0.45 -14.11
C GLY A 285 4.55 -1.19 -13.14
N ILE A 286 5.55 -1.91 -13.67
CA ILE A 286 6.63 -2.53 -12.91
C ILE A 286 7.92 -1.78 -13.23
N LYS A 287 8.57 -1.21 -12.21
CA LYS A 287 9.78 -0.39 -12.36
C LYS A 287 10.91 -1.13 -13.10
N GLU A 288 11.02 -2.42 -12.91
CA GLU A 288 12.03 -3.30 -13.51
C GLU A 288 11.75 -3.56 -15.00
N ARG A 289 10.51 -3.32 -15.45
CA ARG A 289 10.01 -3.57 -16.81
C ARG A 289 9.46 -2.28 -17.44
N MET A 290 10.24 -1.19 -17.42
CA MET A 290 9.78 0.14 -17.87
C MET A 290 9.28 0.18 -19.32
N ASP A 291 9.94 -0.52 -20.25
CA ASP A 291 9.52 -0.54 -21.66
C ASP A 291 8.22 -1.33 -21.86
N ASP A 292 8.03 -2.43 -21.14
CA ASP A 292 6.77 -3.17 -21.14
C ASP A 292 5.66 -2.38 -20.45
N SER A 293 5.99 -1.64 -19.38
CA SER A 293 5.05 -0.75 -18.69
C SER A 293 4.62 0.39 -19.61
N GLN A 294 5.53 0.92 -20.43
CA GLN A 294 5.20 1.87 -21.49
C GLN A 294 4.24 1.25 -22.51
N PHE A 295 4.59 0.08 -23.04
CA PHE A 295 3.73 -0.63 -23.98
C PHE A 295 2.34 -0.88 -23.39
N TYR A 296 2.24 -1.36 -22.16
CA TYR A 296 0.98 -1.61 -21.47
C TYR A 296 0.16 -0.32 -21.37
N PHE A 297 0.71 0.76 -20.81
CA PHE A 297 0.02 2.04 -20.68
C PHE A 297 -0.50 2.57 -22.02
N GLU A 298 0.37 2.60 -23.03
CA GLU A 298 0.05 3.13 -24.34
C GLU A 298 -1.11 2.39 -25.03
N ASN A 299 -1.16 1.06 -24.87
CA ASN A 299 -2.22 0.25 -25.48
C ASN A 299 -3.51 0.22 -24.64
N THR A 300 -3.42 0.42 -23.32
CA THR A 300 -4.59 0.56 -22.44
C THR A 300 -5.34 1.86 -22.69
N PHE A 301 -4.62 2.98 -22.82
CA PHE A 301 -5.23 4.30 -22.92
C PHE A 301 -5.28 4.88 -24.34
N GLY A 302 -4.80 4.14 -25.35
CA GLY A 302 -4.69 4.64 -26.72
C GLY A 302 -3.79 5.88 -26.83
N MET A 303 -2.77 5.96 -25.98
CA MET A 303 -1.87 7.11 -25.87
C MET A 303 -0.47 6.75 -26.31
N LYS A 304 0.35 7.73 -26.71
CA LYS A 304 1.75 7.50 -27.14
C LYS A 304 2.70 8.45 -26.48
N PHE A 305 3.82 7.92 -25.97
CA PHE A 305 4.89 8.76 -25.49
C PHE A 305 5.89 9.07 -26.60
N SER A 306 6.48 10.27 -26.56
CA SER A 306 7.51 10.72 -27.51
C SER A 306 8.91 10.22 -27.16
N ARG A 307 9.07 9.57 -26.00
CA ARG A 307 10.35 9.05 -25.50
C ARG A 307 10.17 7.64 -24.93
N LYS A 308 11.26 6.92 -24.71
CA LYS A 308 11.27 5.61 -24.02
C LYS A 308 11.49 5.77 -22.52
N MET A 309 10.66 5.12 -21.70
CA MET A 309 10.77 5.20 -20.24
C MET A 309 12.06 4.56 -19.69
N SER A 310 12.59 3.51 -20.34
CA SER A 310 13.83 2.84 -19.94
C SER A 310 15.06 3.75 -19.84
N VAL A 311 15.08 4.88 -20.57
CA VAL A 311 16.17 5.87 -20.50
C VAL A 311 16.37 6.41 -19.07
N TRP A 312 15.32 6.43 -18.24
CA TRP A 312 15.37 6.87 -16.84
C TRP A 312 15.32 5.70 -15.83
N GLY A 313 15.64 4.48 -16.26
CA GLY A 313 15.55 3.26 -15.44
C GLY A 313 16.69 3.04 -14.44
N LYS A 314 17.79 3.80 -14.55
CA LYS A 314 18.96 3.65 -13.65
C LYS A 314 18.57 3.97 -12.21
N SER A 315 18.82 3.01 -11.31
CA SER A 315 18.57 3.14 -9.88
C SER A 315 19.87 3.13 -9.11
N LYS A 316 20.01 4.05 -8.15
CA LYS A 316 21.11 4.09 -7.18
C LYS A 316 20.91 3.13 -5.99
N SER A 317 19.83 2.35 -5.96
CA SER A 317 19.57 1.38 -4.88
C SER A 317 20.61 0.26 -4.86
N ASN A 318 21.08 -0.16 -6.04
CA ASN A 318 21.95 -1.33 -6.20
C ASN A 318 23.38 -1.08 -5.66
N ASP A 319 23.71 0.17 -5.36
CA ASP A 319 25.00 0.58 -4.83
C ASP A 319 25.12 0.31 -3.31
N THR A 320 24.04 -0.17 -2.66
CA THR A 320 24.04 -0.49 -1.23
C THR A 320 24.42 -1.94 -1.01
N VAL A 321 25.60 -2.16 -0.44
CA VAL A 321 26.03 -3.48 0.00
C VAL A 321 25.27 -3.84 1.27
N LEU A 322 24.65 -5.03 1.28
CA LEU A 322 23.92 -5.59 2.41
C LEU A 322 24.58 -6.89 2.84
N THR A 323 24.63 -7.16 4.13
CA THR A 323 24.91 -8.51 4.63
C THR A 323 23.70 -9.42 4.37
N ASP A 324 23.93 -10.74 4.36
CA ASP A 324 22.83 -11.72 4.21
C ASP A 324 21.79 -11.58 5.32
N SER A 325 22.22 -11.26 6.54
CA SER A 325 21.32 -11.01 7.67
C SER A 325 20.45 -9.76 7.48
N GLN A 326 21.02 -8.67 6.97
CA GLN A 326 20.26 -7.46 6.64
C GLN A 326 19.27 -7.72 5.51
N LEU A 327 19.70 -8.43 4.46
CA LEU A 327 18.83 -8.78 3.34
C LEU A 327 17.65 -9.63 3.80
N ALA A 328 17.90 -10.70 4.55
CA ALA A 328 16.86 -11.58 5.09
C ALA A 328 15.90 -10.81 6.01
N TYR A 329 16.41 -9.93 6.86
CA TYR A 329 15.58 -9.07 7.71
C TYR A 329 14.68 -8.16 6.88
N ILE A 330 15.24 -7.45 5.88
CA ILE A 330 14.51 -6.54 5.00
C ILE A 330 13.41 -7.28 4.22
N GLN A 331 13.71 -8.48 3.71
CA GLN A 331 12.71 -9.32 3.06
C GLN A 331 11.58 -9.71 4.01
N ASN A 332 11.90 -10.12 5.24
CA ASN A 332 10.91 -10.51 6.24
C ASN A 332 9.99 -9.36 6.67
N VAL A 333 10.55 -8.17 6.97
CA VAL A 333 9.71 -7.01 7.36
C VAL A 333 8.91 -6.44 6.18
N ASN A 334 9.26 -6.79 4.95
CA ASN A 334 8.50 -6.46 3.74
C ASN A 334 7.80 -7.69 3.11
N LYS A 335 7.48 -8.73 3.91
CA LYS A 335 6.85 -9.98 3.43
C LYS A 335 5.58 -9.76 2.62
N LEU A 336 4.75 -8.78 3.03
CA LEU A 336 3.49 -8.48 2.34
C LEU A 336 3.78 -7.81 0.99
N ASP A 337 4.72 -6.85 0.96
CA ASP A 337 5.11 -6.26 -0.31
C ASP A 337 5.71 -7.30 -1.28
N TRP A 338 6.39 -8.33 -0.80
CA TRP A 338 6.86 -9.45 -1.62
C TRP A 338 5.72 -10.26 -2.20
N GLU A 339 4.77 -10.71 -1.37
CA GLU A 339 3.59 -11.42 -1.85
C GLU A 339 2.78 -10.60 -2.88
N LEU A 340 2.55 -9.31 -2.61
CA LEU A 340 1.86 -8.42 -3.53
C LEU A 340 2.64 -8.22 -4.83
N TYR A 341 3.96 -8.08 -4.76
CA TYR A 341 4.79 -7.86 -5.93
C TYR A 341 4.84 -9.09 -6.84
N GLU A 342 4.93 -10.29 -6.28
CA GLU A 342 4.85 -11.55 -7.04
C GLU A 342 3.51 -11.69 -7.74
N TYR A 343 2.41 -11.43 -7.03
CA TYR A 343 1.07 -11.36 -7.62
C TYR A 343 0.99 -10.33 -8.75
N ALA A 344 1.53 -9.14 -8.53
CA ALA A 344 1.51 -8.05 -9.50
C ALA A 344 2.29 -8.41 -10.78
N VAL A 345 3.44 -9.07 -10.67
CA VAL A 345 4.24 -9.49 -11.83
C VAL A 345 3.48 -10.51 -12.67
N GLN A 346 2.85 -11.50 -12.04
CA GLN A 346 2.02 -12.49 -12.76
C GLN A 346 0.88 -11.81 -13.52
N LEU A 347 0.09 -10.98 -12.83
CA LEU A 347 -1.01 -10.23 -13.44
C LEU A 347 -0.53 -9.28 -14.54
N PHE A 348 0.65 -8.66 -14.37
CA PHE A 348 1.25 -7.80 -15.38
C PHE A 348 1.62 -8.57 -16.65
N ASP A 349 2.30 -9.71 -16.52
CA ASP A 349 2.70 -10.53 -17.66
C ASP A 349 1.49 -11.08 -18.42
N GLU A 350 0.42 -11.48 -17.72
CA GLU A 350 -0.87 -11.85 -18.33
C GLU A 350 -1.45 -10.71 -19.18
N ARG A 351 -1.57 -9.51 -18.61
CA ARG A 351 -2.15 -8.33 -19.28
C ARG A 351 -1.32 -7.88 -20.47
N VAL A 352 0.01 -7.84 -20.33
CA VAL A 352 0.92 -7.48 -21.42
C VAL A 352 0.84 -8.50 -22.55
N SER A 353 0.80 -9.79 -22.22
CA SER A 353 0.71 -10.87 -23.21
C SER A 353 -0.61 -10.82 -23.97
N HIS A 354 -1.73 -10.57 -23.28
CA HIS A 354 -3.03 -10.38 -23.92
C HIS A 354 -3.03 -9.20 -24.90
N LEU A 355 -2.47 -8.06 -24.51
CA LEU A 355 -2.36 -6.88 -25.38
C LEU A 355 -1.46 -7.14 -26.60
N ARG A 356 -0.34 -7.85 -26.41
CA ARG A 356 0.53 -8.27 -27.52
C ARG A 356 -0.21 -9.18 -28.50
N ARG A 357 -1.01 -10.14 -28.02
CA ARG A 357 -1.85 -11.02 -28.85
C ARG A 357 -2.92 -10.23 -29.61
N LYS A 358 -3.68 -9.37 -28.93
CA LYS A 358 -4.68 -8.49 -29.57
C LYS A 358 -4.07 -7.60 -30.65
N ARG A 359 -2.85 -7.09 -30.45
CA ARG A 359 -2.15 -6.27 -31.46
C ARG A 359 -1.66 -7.08 -32.66
N ARG A 360 -1.27 -8.35 -32.47
CA ARG A 360 -0.91 -9.25 -33.58
C ARG A 360 -2.11 -9.60 -34.46
N ILE A 361 -3.28 -9.82 -33.86
CA ILE A 361 -4.52 -10.15 -34.61
C ILE A 361 -5.03 -8.96 -35.44
N ARG A 362 -4.76 -7.72 -35.00
CA ARG A 362 -5.17 -6.49 -35.69
C ARG A 362 -4.21 -6.05 -36.81
N ARG A 363 -3.05 -6.69 -36.93
CA ARG A 363 -2.08 -6.47 -38.01
C ARG A 363 -2.27 -7.54 -39.05
#